data_AF-A0A6G1WEA4-F1
#
_entry.id   AF-A0A6G1WEA4-F1
#
_cell.length_a   1.000
_cell.length_b   1.000
_cell.length_c   1.000
_cell.angle_alpha   90.00
_cell.angle_beta   90.00
_cell.angle_gamma   90.00
#
_symmetry.space_group_name_H-M   'P 1'
#
loop_
_entity.id
_entity.type
_entity.pdbx_description
1 polymer ?
#
loop_
_entity_poly.entity_id
_entity_poly.type
_entity_poly.pdbx_seq_one_letter_code
_entity_poly.pdbx_strand_id
1 'polypeptide(L)'
;MADLRNNFVGIKSPNPFWLASAPPTDKAYNVERAFKAGWGGVVWKTLGEEGPPVVNVNGPRYGAIWGADRRLLGLNNIELITDRDLYVNLREMKQVKMNWPDRALIASIMVPCEENAWKAILPLVEETGADGIELNFGCPHGMSERGMGSAVGQVPEYIEMVVRWCKQYTRMPVITKLTPNITDIRKPARAARAGGTDAVSLINTINSITGVNLDTFSPEPSIDGRGSHGGYCGPAVKPIALNMVAEIARDPETHGLPISGIGGVTTWRDAAEFMALGAGNVQVCTAAMTYGFKIVQEMITGLSDWMDAKGHRTLDDISGRAVPNVTDWQYLNLNYITKAKIDQDACIKCGRCHIACEDTSHQAITQLVNGVRHFEVIEEECVGCNLCVNVCPVDNCITMETLPAGTLDRRTGKPVDPNYANWTTHPNNPMARQAAE
;
A
#
# COMPACT_ATOMS: atom_id res chain seq x y z
N MET A 1 10.68 -21.43 -14.96
CA MET A 1 9.58 -21.06 -14.06
C MET A 1 10.20 -20.42 -12.85
N ALA A 2 9.86 -19.16 -12.64
CA ALA A 2 10.33 -18.37 -11.51
C ALA A 2 9.96 -19.06 -10.19
N ASP A 3 10.86 -19.00 -9.22
CA ASP A 3 10.64 -19.52 -7.88
C ASP A 3 9.98 -18.45 -7.01
N LEU A 4 8.69 -18.63 -6.76
CA LEU A 4 7.91 -17.72 -5.93
C LEU A 4 8.00 -18.07 -4.43
N ARG A 5 8.71 -19.13 -4.02
CA ARG A 5 8.84 -19.47 -2.60
C ARG A 5 9.35 -18.26 -1.82
N ASN A 6 8.64 -17.92 -0.76
CA ASN A 6 8.90 -16.74 0.03
C ASN A 6 9.50 -17.14 1.38
N ASN A 7 10.54 -16.41 1.80
CA ASN A 7 11.13 -16.49 3.12
C ASN A 7 11.19 -15.06 3.69
N PHE A 8 10.22 -14.72 4.53
CA PHE A 8 10.11 -13.40 5.13
C PHE A 8 10.45 -13.52 6.61
N VAL A 9 11.61 -12.99 7.04
CA VAL A 9 12.12 -13.08 8.42
C VAL A 9 12.15 -14.50 9.00
N GLY A 10 12.44 -15.50 8.17
CA GLY A 10 12.43 -16.92 8.55
C GLY A 10 11.08 -17.62 8.38
N ILE A 11 10.00 -16.87 8.16
CA ILE A 11 8.66 -17.40 7.88
C ILE A 11 8.59 -17.84 6.42
N LYS A 12 8.39 -19.14 6.20
CA LYS A 12 8.36 -19.74 4.86
C LYS A 12 6.93 -19.89 4.35
N SER A 13 6.74 -19.61 3.07
CA SER A 13 5.48 -19.83 2.36
C SER A 13 5.73 -20.20 0.89
N PRO A 14 4.79 -20.88 0.21
CA PRO A 14 4.95 -21.29 -1.19
C PRO A 14 4.98 -20.11 -2.18
N ASN A 15 4.46 -18.95 -1.79
CA ASN A 15 4.34 -17.74 -2.59
C ASN A 15 4.21 -16.51 -1.67
N PRO A 16 4.45 -15.28 -2.16
CA PRO A 16 4.50 -14.10 -1.31
C PRO A 16 3.12 -13.48 -1.01
N PHE A 17 2.02 -14.15 -1.37
CA PHE A 17 0.67 -13.62 -1.19
C PHE A 17 0.08 -14.13 0.11
N TRP A 18 -0.02 -13.22 1.09
CA TRP A 18 -0.64 -13.51 2.37
C TRP A 18 -2.00 -12.83 2.47
N LEU A 19 -2.99 -13.46 3.11
CA LEU A 19 -4.19 -12.72 3.49
C LEU A 19 -3.87 -11.82 4.68
N ALA A 20 -4.29 -10.55 4.63
CA ALA A 20 -4.12 -9.64 5.75
C ALA A 20 -5.11 -9.97 6.89
N SER A 21 -4.77 -9.57 8.12
CA SER A 21 -5.65 -9.66 9.30
C SER A 21 -6.93 -8.83 9.08
N ALA A 22 -8.03 -9.52 8.80
CA ALA A 22 -9.28 -8.97 8.29
C ALA A 22 -10.41 -10.04 8.35
N PRO A 23 -11.69 -9.73 8.03
CA PRO A 23 -12.76 -10.74 8.03
C PRO A 23 -12.45 -12.06 7.31
N PRO A 24 -11.72 -12.07 6.17
CA PRO A 24 -11.35 -13.31 5.50
C PRO A 24 -10.50 -14.27 6.35
N THR A 25 -9.88 -13.81 7.44
CA THR A 25 -8.97 -14.59 8.30
C THR A 25 -9.47 -14.77 9.73
N ASP A 26 -10.77 -14.53 9.98
CA ASP A 26 -11.36 -14.61 11.33
C ASP A 26 -11.73 -16.02 11.79
N LYS A 27 -11.82 -16.99 10.86
CA LYS A 27 -12.24 -18.37 11.15
C LYS A 27 -11.41 -19.39 10.38
N ALA A 28 -11.14 -20.54 11.01
CA ALA A 28 -10.48 -21.68 10.35
C ALA A 28 -11.15 -22.06 9.04
N TYR A 29 -12.48 -22.02 8.98
CA TYR A 29 -13.24 -22.32 7.76
C TYR A 29 -12.79 -21.48 6.56
N ASN A 30 -12.58 -20.18 6.75
CA ASN A 30 -12.16 -19.29 5.67
C ASN A 30 -10.68 -19.48 5.35
N VAL A 31 -9.83 -19.60 6.37
CA VAL A 31 -8.39 -19.80 6.22
C VAL A 31 -8.07 -21.09 5.47
N GLU A 32 -8.74 -22.20 5.80
CA GLU A 32 -8.56 -23.45 5.06
C GLU A 32 -8.97 -23.32 3.60
N ARG A 33 -10.06 -22.59 3.30
CA ARG A 33 -10.48 -22.34 1.92
C ARG A 33 -9.47 -21.47 1.16
N ALA A 34 -8.85 -20.51 1.83
CA ALA A 34 -7.77 -19.72 1.26
C ALA A 34 -6.54 -20.59 0.95
N PHE A 35 -6.09 -21.42 1.90
CA PHE A 35 -4.95 -22.31 1.66
C PHE A 35 -5.21 -23.33 0.55
N LYS A 36 -6.43 -23.89 0.48
CA LYS A 36 -6.87 -24.75 -0.63
C LYS A 36 -6.87 -24.01 -1.98
N ALA A 37 -7.15 -22.71 -2.00
CA ALA A 37 -7.14 -21.90 -3.22
C ALA A 37 -5.71 -21.56 -3.70
N GLY A 38 -4.71 -21.63 -2.81
CA GLY A 38 -3.30 -21.41 -3.14
C GLY A 38 -2.62 -20.26 -2.40
N TRP A 39 -3.27 -19.63 -1.41
CA TRP A 39 -2.65 -18.55 -0.63
C TRP A 39 -1.40 -19.05 0.10
N GLY A 40 -0.31 -18.29 0.06
CA GLY A 40 0.95 -18.66 0.68
C GLY A 40 0.96 -18.50 2.20
N GLY A 41 0.18 -17.56 2.71
CA GLY A 41 0.04 -17.33 4.13
C GLY A 41 -1.25 -16.63 4.50
N VAL A 42 -1.51 -16.56 5.80
CA VAL A 42 -2.51 -15.65 6.36
C VAL A 42 -1.96 -15.00 7.61
N VAL A 43 -2.38 -13.76 7.83
CA VAL A 43 -2.37 -13.12 9.14
C VAL A 43 -3.76 -13.29 9.74
N TRP A 44 -3.86 -14.05 10.83
CA TRP A 44 -5.11 -14.31 11.53
C TRP A 44 -5.75 -13.00 12.00
N LYS A 45 -7.10 -12.93 12.03
CA LYS A 45 -7.81 -11.75 12.53
C LYS A 45 -7.31 -11.41 13.94
N THR A 46 -7.10 -10.12 14.19
CA THR A 46 -6.50 -9.63 15.44
C THR A 46 -7.20 -10.19 16.67
N LEU A 47 -6.41 -10.80 17.55
CA LEU A 47 -6.80 -11.36 18.84
C LEU A 47 -6.78 -10.29 19.92
N GLY A 48 -7.76 -10.33 20.82
CA GLY A 48 -7.75 -9.61 22.09
C GLY A 48 -7.23 -10.48 23.24
N GLU A 49 -7.22 -9.93 24.45
CA GLU A 49 -6.87 -10.66 25.66
C GLU A 49 -7.96 -11.65 26.10
N GLU A 50 -7.65 -12.49 27.08
CA GLU A 50 -8.64 -13.38 27.69
C GLU A 50 -9.76 -12.58 28.35
N GLY A 51 -11.01 -12.97 28.07
CA GLY A 51 -12.19 -12.32 28.61
C GLY A 51 -13.31 -12.20 27.58
N PRO A 52 -14.37 -11.45 27.89
CA PRO A 52 -15.44 -11.17 26.94
C PRO A 52 -14.87 -10.52 25.67
N PRO A 53 -15.13 -11.08 24.47
CA PRO A 53 -14.70 -10.48 23.22
C PRO A 53 -15.29 -9.09 23.00
N VAL A 54 -14.67 -8.32 22.09
CA VAL A 54 -15.26 -7.06 21.64
C VAL A 54 -16.60 -7.31 20.97
N VAL A 55 -17.51 -6.35 21.08
CA VAL A 55 -18.83 -6.43 20.45
C VAL A 55 -18.85 -5.45 19.27
N ASN A 56 -19.04 -5.99 18.07
CA ASN A 56 -19.27 -5.20 16.89
C ASN A 56 -20.70 -4.64 16.86
N VAL A 57 -20.92 -3.58 16.10
CA VAL A 57 -22.29 -3.11 15.79
C VAL A 57 -23.04 -4.18 14.98
N ASN A 58 -24.34 -4.31 15.24
CA ASN A 58 -25.21 -5.30 14.60
C ASN A 58 -25.70 -4.91 13.19
N GLY A 59 -25.38 -3.70 12.72
CA GLY A 59 -25.79 -3.18 11.42
C GLY A 59 -24.67 -3.15 10.38
N PRO A 60 -24.87 -2.43 9.25
CA PRO A 60 -23.89 -2.28 8.20
C PRO A 60 -22.55 -1.76 8.73
N ARG A 61 -21.48 -2.53 8.49
CA ARG A 61 -20.11 -2.17 8.92
C ARG A 61 -19.22 -1.71 7.78
N TYR A 62 -19.74 -1.68 6.55
CA TYR A 62 -18.97 -1.38 5.35
C TYR A 62 -19.61 -0.27 4.54
N GLY A 63 -18.82 0.75 4.23
CA GLY A 63 -19.08 1.77 3.22
C GLY A 63 -18.19 1.52 2.00
N ALA A 64 -18.45 2.22 0.89
CA ALA A 64 -17.71 2.01 -0.34
C ALA A 64 -17.72 3.22 -1.26
N ILE A 65 -16.67 3.33 -2.08
CA ILE A 65 -16.57 4.26 -3.20
C ILE A 65 -16.50 3.43 -4.48
N TRP A 66 -17.20 3.88 -5.51
CA TRP A 66 -17.28 3.18 -6.79
C TRP A 66 -16.91 4.09 -7.96
N GLY A 67 -16.44 3.47 -9.04
CA GLY A 67 -16.28 4.10 -10.34
C GLY A 67 -17.63 4.23 -11.06
N ALA A 68 -17.60 4.89 -12.22
CA ALA A 68 -18.78 5.12 -13.04
C ALA A 68 -19.49 3.82 -13.48
N ASP A 69 -18.74 2.73 -13.61
CA ASP A 69 -19.20 1.38 -13.97
C ASP A 69 -19.58 0.52 -12.75
N ARG A 70 -19.74 1.14 -11.57
CA ARG A 70 -19.98 0.46 -10.29
C ARG A 70 -18.81 -0.42 -9.81
N ARG A 71 -17.64 -0.34 -10.45
CA ARG A 71 -16.42 -1.00 -9.96
C ARG A 71 -16.02 -0.44 -8.61
N LEU A 72 -15.69 -1.32 -7.67
CA LEU A 72 -15.24 -0.93 -6.34
C LEU A 72 -13.87 -0.25 -6.40
N LEU A 73 -13.78 1.00 -5.95
CA LEU A 73 -12.52 1.76 -5.86
C LEU A 73 -11.94 1.69 -4.45
N GLY A 74 -12.79 1.57 -3.43
CA GLY A 74 -12.36 1.35 -2.05
C GLY A 74 -13.53 0.99 -1.13
N LEU A 75 -13.20 0.37 -0.01
CA LEU A 75 -14.12 0.07 1.10
C LEU A 75 -13.73 0.93 2.29
N ASN A 76 -14.72 1.35 3.05
CA ASN A 76 -14.54 1.80 4.42
C ASN A 76 -15.14 0.76 5.36
N ASN A 77 -14.56 0.58 6.54
CA ASN A 77 -15.12 -0.32 7.54
C ASN A 77 -15.08 0.29 8.94
N ILE A 78 -16.08 -0.08 9.75
CA ILE A 78 -16.14 0.21 11.19
C ILE A 78 -16.10 -1.10 12.02
N GLU A 79 -15.41 -2.12 11.50
CA GLU A 79 -15.28 -3.42 12.15
C GLU A 79 -14.12 -3.46 13.14
N LEU A 80 -14.31 -4.08 14.31
CA LEU A 80 -13.29 -4.18 15.35
C LEU A 80 -12.35 -5.37 15.12
N ILE A 81 -11.59 -5.72 16.15
CA ILE A 81 -10.86 -7.00 16.25
C ILE A 81 -11.85 -8.18 16.30
N THR A 82 -11.34 -9.42 16.42
CA THR A 82 -12.22 -10.59 16.48
C THR A 82 -13.23 -10.45 17.64
N ASP A 83 -14.51 -10.70 17.35
CA ASP A 83 -15.59 -10.76 18.35
C ASP A 83 -15.79 -12.20 18.87
N ARG A 84 -14.78 -13.04 18.66
CA ARG A 84 -14.78 -14.45 19.04
C ARG A 84 -13.88 -14.67 20.25
N ASP A 85 -14.23 -15.69 21.05
CA ASP A 85 -13.43 -16.14 22.18
C ASP A 85 -11.97 -16.43 21.79
N LEU A 86 -11.03 -16.02 22.65
CA LEU A 86 -9.60 -16.18 22.43
C LEU A 86 -9.22 -17.65 22.22
N TYR A 87 -9.71 -18.55 23.08
CA TYR A 87 -9.33 -19.96 23.02
C TYR A 87 -9.95 -20.69 21.84
N VAL A 88 -11.11 -20.26 21.35
CA VAL A 88 -11.65 -20.74 20.07
C VAL A 88 -10.67 -20.42 18.93
N ASN A 89 -10.18 -19.17 18.85
CA ASN A 89 -9.19 -18.78 17.84
C ASN A 89 -7.89 -19.58 17.98
N LEU A 90 -7.33 -19.69 19.19
CA LEU A 90 -6.07 -20.42 19.43
C LEU A 90 -6.18 -21.90 19.04
N ARG A 91 -7.28 -22.57 19.38
CA ARG A 91 -7.53 -23.96 18.96
C ARG A 91 -7.62 -24.10 17.44
N GLU A 92 -8.34 -23.18 16.79
CA GLU A 92 -8.48 -23.14 15.34
C GLU A 92 -7.14 -22.89 14.63
N MET A 93 -6.36 -21.92 15.09
CA MET A 93 -5.02 -21.63 14.58
C MET A 93 -4.10 -22.85 14.68
N LYS A 94 -4.09 -23.51 15.84
CA LYS A 94 -3.31 -24.73 16.07
C LYS A 94 -3.70 -25.83 15.08
N GLN A 95 -5.00 -26.06 14.92
CA GLN A 95 -5.50 -27.06 13.96
C GLN A 95 -5.12 -26.72 12.52
N VAL A 96 -5.29 -25.45 12.12
CA VAL A 96 -4.94 -24.98 10.78
C VAL A 96 -3.44 -25.15 10.52
N LYS A 97 -2.58 -24.80 11.48
CA LYS A 97 -1.14 -24.96 11.31
C LYS A 97 -0.71 -26.42 11.19
N MET A 98 -1.32 -27.32 11.98
CA MET A 98 -1.08 -28.77 11.84
C MET A 98 -1.52 -29.29 10.47
N ASN A 99 -2.64 -28.78 9.94
CA ASN A 99 -3.17 -29.18 8.63
C ASN A 99 -2.34 -28.62 7.45
N TRP A 100 -1.69 -27.46 7.65
CA TRP A 100 -0.99 -26.70 6.61
C TRP A 100 0.40 -26.24 7.08
N PRO A 101 1.33 -27.17 7.36
CA PRO A 101 2.64 -26.84 7.94
C PRO A 101 3.51 -25.99 7.00
N ASP A 102 3.27 -26.08 5.69
CA ASP A 102 3.99 -25.38 4.62
C ASP A 102 3.42 -23.99 4.29
N ARG A 103 2.36 -23.55 4.98
CA ARG A 103 1.75 -22.22 4.83
C ARG A 103 2.10 -21.34 6.02
N ALA A 104 2.33 -20.06 5.76
CA ALA A 104 2.59 -19.10 6.82
C ALA A 104 1.31 -18.79 7.60
N LEU A 105 1.37 -18.87 8.93
CA LEU A 105 0.29 -18.49 9.84
C LEU A 105 0.83 -17.49 10.87
N ILE A 106 0.41 -16.24 10.76
CA ILE A 106 0.84 -15.16 11.65
C ILE A 106 -0.32 -14.80 12.58
N ALA A 107 -0.08 -14.72 13.88
CA ALA A 107 -1.09 -14.28 14.84
C ALA A 107 -1.10 -12.75 14.94
N SER A 108 -2.16 -12.08 14.49
CA SER A 108 -2.30 -10.65 14.77
C SER A 108 -2.80 -10.46 16.20
N ILE A 109 -2.17 -9.56 16.97
CA ILE A 109 -2.47 -9.36 18.40
C ILE A 109 -2.66 -7.87 18.69
N MET A 110 -3.67 -7.57 19.52
CA MET A 110 -3.86 -6.24 20.10
C MET A 110 -4.46 -6.38 21.51
N VAL A 111 -3.61 -6.16 22.51
CA VAL A 111 -3.97 -6.13 23.93
C VAL A 111 -3.58 -4.76 24.51
N PRO A 112 -4.02 -4.39 25.73
CA PRO A 112 -3.64 -3.14 26.36
C PRO A 112 -2.12 -2.90 26.37
N CYS A 113 -1.69 -1.65 26.39
CA CYS A 113 -0.28 -1.26 26.51
C CYS A 113 0.26 -1.46 27.93
N GLU A 114 0.04 -2.66 28.48
CA GLU A 114 0.48 -3.10 29.79
C GLU A 114 1.31 -4.37 29.62
N GLU A 115 2.52 -4.40 30.19
CA GLU A 115 3.46 -5.50 30.01
C GLU A 115 2.86 -6.88 30.35
N ASN A 116 2.05 -6.94 31.42
CA ASN A 116 1.41 -8.18 31.86
C ASN A 116 0.45 -8.76 30.82
N ALA A 117 -0.27 -7.92 30.07
CA ALA A 117 -1.19 -8.39 29.03
C ALA A 117 -0.44 -9.08 27.89
N TRP A 118 0.68 -8.48 27.45
CA TRP A 118 1.56 -9.08 26.44
C TRP A 118 2.23 -10.35 26.95
N LYS A 119 2.75 -10.32 28.18
CA LYS A 119 3.35 -11.49 28.83
C LYS A 119 2.38 -12.68 28.96
N ALA A 120 1.09 -12.41 29.16
CA ALA A 120 0.07 -13.44 29.29
C ALA A 120 -0.31 -14.10 27.95
N ILE A 121 -0.49 -13.31 26.89
CA ILE A 121 -0.99 -13.84 25.61
C ILE A 121 0.09 -14.50 24.75
N LEU A 122 1.35 -14.05 24.82
CA LEU A 122 2.42 -14.52 23.94
C LEU A 122 2.67 -16.04 24.04
N PRO A 123 2.78 -16.66 25.25
CA PRO A 123 2.95 -18.11 25.36
C PRO A 123 1.77 -18.90 24.78
N LEU A 124 0.54 -18.40 24.94
CA LEU A 124 -0.66 -19.05 24.41
C LEU A 124 -0.64 -19.10 22.88
N VAL A 125 -0.12 -18.04 22.24
CA VAL A 125 0.06 -17.99 20.79
C VAL A 125 1.19 -18.92 20.34
N GLU A 126 2.31 -18.97 21.06
CA GLU A 126 3.41 -19.91 20.76
C GLU A 126 2.93 -21.36 20.75
N GLU A 127 2.06 -21.75 21.68
CA GLU A 127 1.50 -23.10 21.76
C GLU A 127 0.64 -23.52 20.56
N THR A 128 0.21 -22.56 19.73
CA THR A 128 -0.51 -22.84 18.47
C THR A 128 0.43 -23.31 17.35
N GLY A 129 1.74 -23.04 17.47
CA GLY A 129 2.70 -23.26 16.41
C GLY A 129 2.67 -22.22 15.29
N ALA A 130 2.02 -21.07 15.50
CA ALA A 130 2.09 -19.93 14.59
C ALA A 130 3.54 -19.56 14.26
N ASP A 131 3.80 -19.13 13.02
CA ASP A 131 5.16 -18.87 12.53
C ASP A 131 5.69 -17.49 12.94
N GLY A 132 4.83 -16.62 13.47
CA GLY A 132 5.16 -15.27 13.88
C GLY A 132 3.96 -14.52 14.46
N ILE A 133 4.20 -13.32 14.97
CA ILE A 133 3.16 -12.41 15.45
C ILE A 133 3.16 -11.09 14.68
N GLU A 134 1.96 -10.52 14.50
CA GLU A 134 1.77 -9.18 13.96
C GLU A 134 1.14 -8.27 15.02
N LEU A 135 1.88 -7.26 15.48
CA LEU A 135 1.38 -6.29 16.46
C LEU A 135 0.48 -5.28 15.74
N ASN A 136 -0.82 -5.31 16.02
CA ASN A 136 -1.76 -4.41 15.36
C ASN A 136 -1.87 -3.07 16.10
N PHE A 137 -1.08 -2.09 15.65
CA PHE A 137 -1.18 -0.69 16.12
C PHE A 137 -1.88 0.22 15.10
N GLY A 138 -2.69 -0.37 14.20
CA GLY A 138 -3.19 0.38 13.06
C GLY A 138 -4.70 0.57 12.98
N CYS A 139 -5.50 -0.08 13.84
CA CYS A 139 -6.97 0.04 13.79
C CYS A 139 -7.41 1.48 14.10
N PRO A 140 -8.00 2.23 13.13
CA PRO A 140 -8.26 3.65 13.30
C PRO A 140 -9.60 3.97 13.98
N HIS A 141 -10.45 2.97 14.21
CA HIS A 141 -11.83 3.14 14.69
C HIS A 141 -12.21 2.10 15.74
N GLY A 142 -13.15 2.46 16.62
CA GLY A 142 -13.64 1.70 17.77
C GLY A 142 -12.63 1.37 18.88
N MET A 143 -11.38 1.08 18.51
CA MET A 143 -10.29 0.76 19.43
C MET A 143 -9.43 1.98 19.76
N SER A 144 -9.35 2.95 18.85
CA SER A 144 -8.60 4.20 19.06
C SER A 144 -9.24 5.08 20.12
N GLU A 145 -10.57 5.11 20.17
CA GLU A 145 -11.38 5.80 21.19
C GLU A 145 -11.19 5.17 22.58
N ARG A 146 -10.61 3.96 22.66
CA ARG A 146 -10.23 3.26 23.89
C ARG A 146 -8.73 3.33 24.19
N GLY A 147 -7.99 4.17 23.47
CA GLY A 147 -6.54 4.34 23.64
C GLY A 147 -5.69 3.22 23.04
N MET A 148 -6.24 2.38 22.16
CA MET A 148 -5.55 1.26 21.48
C MET A 148 -5.49 1.47 19.95
N GLY A 149 -4.96 0.51 19.19
CA GLY A 149 -4.93 0.61 17.72
C GLY A 149 -4.10 1.80 17.23
N SER A 150 -4.67 2.61 16.33
CA SER A 150 -3.96 3.74 15.72
C SER A 150 -3.53 4.82 16.71
N ALA A 151 -4.24 4.97 17.84
CA ALA A 151 -3.85 5.87 18.91
C ALA A 151 -2.48 5.49 19.52
N VAL A 152 -2.18 4.18 19.59
CA VAL A 152 -0.86 3.66 19.99
C VAL A 152 0.12 3.79 18.83
N GLY A 153 -0.30 3.45 17.61
CA GLY A 153 0.55 3.49 16.42
C GLY A 153 1.04 4.89 16.01
N GLN A 154 0.43 5.94 16.56
CA GLN A 154 0.86 7.33 16.38
C GLN A 154 1.91 7.79 17.39
N VAL A 155 2.20 6.99 18.42
CA VAL A 155 3.13 7.31 19.51
C VAL A 155 4.35 6.38 19.42
N PRO A 156 5.47 6.83 18.82
CA PRO A 156 6.66 5.99 18.62
C PRO A 156 7.15 5.31 19.91
N GLU A 157 7.07 5.99 21.04
CA GLU A 157 7.50 5.49 22.35
C GLU A 157 6.72 4.23 22.77
N TYR A 158 5.41 4.19 22.50
CA TYR A 158 4.59 3.02 22.81
C TYR A 158 4.89 1.85 21.87
N ILE A 159 5.17 2.13 20.59
CA ILE A 159 5.60 1.11 19.64
C ILE A 159 6.89 0.45 20.13
N GLU A 160 7.91 1.26 20.43
CA GLU A 160 9.21 0.78 20.90
C GLU A 160 9.06 -0.06 22.18
N MET A 161 8.27 0.43 23.14
CA MET A 161 8.00 -0.25 24.41
C MET A 161 7.35 -1.62 24.21
N VAL A 162 6.27 -1.71 23.44
CA VAL A 162 5.55 -2.98 23.24
C VAL A 162 6.38 -3.97 22.43
N VAL A 163 7.12 -3.50 21.43
CA VAL A 163 8.03 -4.36 20.67
C VAL A 163 9.10 -4.94 21.60
N ARG A 164 9.69 -4.15 22.52
CA ARG A 164 10.64 -4.68 23.52
C ARG A 164 10.03 -5.76 24.39
N TRP A 165 8.81 -5.57 24.90
CA TRP A 165 8.13 -6.61 25.67
C TRP A 165 7.94 -7.89 24.85
N CYS A 166 7.50 -7.78 23.59
CA CYS A 166 7.37 -8.95 22.72
C CYS A 166 8.71 -9.66 22.54
N LYS A 167 9.78 -8.94 22.21
CA LYS A 167 11.13 -9.52 22.05
C LYS A 167 11.71 -10.10 23.33
N GLN A 168 11.26 -9.64 24.49
CA GLN A 168 11.62 -10.19 25.80
C GLN A 168 10.88 -11.50 26.11
N TYR A 169 9.60 -11.60 25.76
CA TYR A 169 8.73 -12.71 26.18
C TYR A 169 8.46 -13.78 25.12
N THR A 170 8.84 -13.56 23.86
CA THR A 170 8.74 -14.57 22.79
C THR A 170 9.99 -14.63 21.92
N ARG A 171 10.23 -15.79 21.30
CA ARG A 171 11.25 -15.98 20.25
C ARG A 171 10.65 -15.98 18.84
N MET A 172 9.33 -15.90 18.70
CA MET A 172 8.67 -15.78 17.40
C MET A 172 9.14 -14.51 16.68
N PRO A 173 9.22 -14.51 15.34
CA PRO A 173 9.35 -13.30 14.56
C PRO A 173 8.22 -12.32 14.89
N VAL A 174 8.60 -11.06 15.15
CA VAL A 174 7.70 -9.95 15.48
C VAL A 174 7.60 -9.03 14.28
N ILE A 175 6.39 -8.84 13.78
CA ILE A 175 6.06 -7.93 12.70
C ILE A 175 5.24 -6.77 13.28
N THR A 176 5.67 -5.53 13.13
CA THR A 176 4.93 -4.37 13.66
C THR A 176 4.06 -3.74 12.56
N LYS A 177 2.73 -3.76 12.71
CA LYS A 177 1.82 -3.20 11.72
C LYS A 177 1.58 -1.71 11.94
N LEU A 178 1.99 -0.90 10.97
CA LEU A 178 1.99 0.56 11.07
C LEU A 178 0.70 1.18 10.54
N THR A 179 0.25 2.24 11.22
CA THR A 179 -0.88 3.07 10.80
C THR A 179 -0.45 4.07 9.74
N PRO A 180 -1.26 4.31 8.68
CA PRO A 180 -1.02 5.41 7.75
C PRO A 180 -1.49 6.77 8.31
N ASN A 181 -2.19 6.78 9.45
CA ASN A 181 -2.80 7.97 10.03
C ASN A 181 -1.76 8.78 10.82
N ILE A 182 -0.65 9.14 10.17
CA ILE A 182 0.52 9.79 10.80
C ILE A 182 1.15 10.77 9.82
N THR A 183 1.81 11.80 10.33
CA THR A 183 2.51 12.80 9.49
C THR A 183 3.73 12.22 8.79
N ASP A 184 4.49 11.37 9.48
CA ASP A 184 5.73 10.77 8.96
C ASP A 184 5.82 9.32 9.40
N ILE A 185 5.68 8.41 8.44
CA ILE A 185 5.68 6.95 8.67
C ILE A 185 7.05 6.42 9.12
N ARG A 186 8.14 7.17 8.86
CA ARG A 186 9.49 6.75 9.24
C ARG A 186 9.66 6.77 10.75
N LYS A 187 9.01 7.68 11.47
CA LYS A 187 9.08 7.78 12.93
C LYS A 187 8.64 6.49 13.64
N PRO A 188 7.41 5.98 13.43
CA PRO A 188 7.00 4.72 14.05
C PRO A 188 7.79 3.52 13.53
N ALA A 189 8.27 3.53 12.28
CA ALA A 189 9.14 2.47 11.75
C ALA A 189 10.50 2.39 12.46
N ARG A 190 11.15 3.55 12.68
CA ARG A 190 12.41 3.65 13.44
C ARG A 190 12.23 3.21 14.89
N ALA A 191 11.13 3.59 15.53
CA ALA A 191 10.81 3.14 16.88
C ALA A 191 10.54 1.63 16.97
N ALA A 192 9.85 1.06 15.98
CA ALA A 192 9.69 -0.40 15.89
C ALA A 192 11.05 -1.09 15.76
N ARG A 193 11.95 -0.56 14.91
CA ARG A 193 13.34 -1.06 14.79
C ARG A 193 14.11 -0.93 16.11
N ALA A 194 14.02 0.22 16.79
CA ALA A 194 14.66 0.45 18.09
C ALA A 194 14.14 -0.47 19.20
N GLY A 195 12.88 -0.91 19.09
CA GLY A 195 12.31 -1.93 19.96
C GLY A 195 12.78 -3.35 19.66
N GLY A 196 13.38 -3.57 18.48
CA GLY A 196 13.90 -4.86 18.03
C GLY A 196 12.93 -5.67 17.17
N THR A 197 12.00 -5.01 16.47
CA THR A 197 11.09 -5.70 15.54
C THR A 197 11.87 -6.40 14.43
N ASP A 198 11.40 -7.57 13.99
CA ASP A 198 12.05 -8.31 12.90
C ASP A 198 11.59 -7.78 11.55
N ALA A 199 10.38 -7.23 11.47
CA ALA A 199 9.83 -6.60 10.26
C ALA A 199 8.75 -5.56 10.60
N VAL A 200 8.39 -4.75 9.62
CA VAL A 200 7.17 -3.93 9.66
C VAL A 200 6.18 -4.41 8.60
N SER A 201 4.90 -4.27 8.87
CA SER A 201 3.85 -4.42 7.85
C SER A 201 3.08 -3.12 7.71
N LEU A 202 2.79 -2.70 6.48
CA LEU A 202 2.10 -1.44 6.24
C LEU A 202 1.45 -1.36 4.86
N ILE A 203 0.31 -0.69 4.72
CA ILE A 203 -0.37 0.12 5.74
C ILE A 203 -1.59 -0.59 6.33
N ASN A 204 -1.97 -0.21 7.55
CA ASN A 204 -3.35 -0.42 8.01
C ASN A 204 -4.31 0.55 7.26
N THR A 205 -5.59 0.58 7.62
CA THR A 205 -6.59 1.39 6.92
C THR A 205 -6.48 2.90 7.24
N ILE A 206 -6.88 3.75 6.29
CA ILE A 206 -6.83 5.22 6.40
C ILE A 206 -8.13 5.73 6.99
N ASN A 207 -8.09 6.62 7.97
CA ASN A 207 -9.29 7.18 8.57
C ASN A 207 -10.12 7.99 7.55
N SER A 208 -11.40 7.67 7.37
CA SER A 208 -12.24 8.30 6.37
C SER A 208 -13.75 8.26 6.69
N ILE A 209 -14.50 9.06 5.94
CA ILE A 209 -15.95 8.94 5.71
C ILE A 209 -16.16 8.75 4.21
N THR A 210 -16.94 7.74 3.80
CA THR A 210 -17.17 7.45 2.37
C THR A 210 -18.36 8.15 1.76
N GLY A 211 -19.24 8.70 2.58
CA GLY A 211 -20.41 9.43 2.11
C GLY A 211 -21.26 9.92 3.27
N VAL A 212 -22.19 10.80 2.96
CA VAL A 212 -23.24 11.27 3.87
C VAL A 212 -24.56 11.07 3.16
N ASN A 213 -25.48 10.36 3.80
CA ASN A 213 -26.87 10.29 3.35
C ASN A 213 -27.49 11.69 3.51
N LEU A 214 -27.95 12.31 2.42
CA LEU A 214 -28.44 13.69 2.46
C LEU A 214 -29.89 13.84 2.95
N ASP A 215 -30.62 12.73 3.11
CA ASP A 215 -31.95 12.75 3.71
C ASP A 215 -31.86 12.69 5.24
N THR A 216 -30.95 11.87 5.76
CA THR A 216 -30.76 11.68 7.21
C THR A 216 -29.58 12.45 7.79
N PHE A 217 -28.72 13.03 6.94
CA PHE A 217 -27.44 13.66 7.28
C PHE A 217 -26.48 12.76 8.08
N SER A 218 -26.65 11.43 8.00
CA SER A 218 -25.77 10.47 8.67
C SER A 218 -24.62 10.04 7.76
N PRO A 219 -23.37 9.95 8.27
CA PRO A 219 -22.29 9.30 7.55
C PRO A 219 -22.64 7.86 7.17
N GLU A 220 -22.08 7.38 6.06
CA GLU A 220 -22.25 6.01 5.58
C GLU A 220 -20.98 5.16 5.84
N PRO A 221 -21.11 3.94 6.41
CA PRO A 221 -22.36 3.25 6.73
C PRO A 221 -23.08 3.81 7.98
N SER A 222 -24.41 3.90 7.90
CA SER A 222 -25.26 4.37 9.01
C SER A 222 -25.80 3.23 9.89
N ILE A 223 -25.77 3.45 11.21
CA ILE A 223 -26.36 2.63 12.27
C ILE A 223 -27.36 3.52 13.03
N ASP A 224 -28.66 3.21 12.91
CA ASP A 224 -29.73 3.93 13.61
C ASP A 224 -29.65 5.47 13.43
N GLY A 225 -29.42 5.90 12.19
CA GLY A 225 -29.32 7.33 11.84
C GLY A 225 -28.00 8.00 12.26
N ARG A 226 -27.00 7.23 12.70
CA ARG A 226 -25.66 7.74 13.06
C ARG A 226 -24.57 6.99 12.30
N GLY A 227 -23.51 7.69 11.95
CA GLY A 227 -22.31 7.08 11.37
C GLY A 227 -21.06 7.53 12.12
N SER A 228 -19.97 6.77 11.98
CA SER A 228 -18.66 7.13 12.49
C SER A 228 -17.67 7.22 11.34
N HIS A 229 -16.50 7.79 11.61
CA HIS A 229 -15.35 7.56 10.74
C HIS A 229 -14.95 6.07 10.80
N GLY A 230 -14.31 5.59 9.74
CA GLY A 230 -13.86 4.20 9.64
C GLY A 230 -12.55 4.08 8.88
N GLY A 231 -12.10 2.85 8.69
CA GLY A 231 -10.90 2.52 7.96
C GLY A 231 -11.13 2.31 6.46
N TYR A 232 -10.61 3.21 5.63
CA TYR A 232 -10.55 3.11 4.18
C TYR A 232 -9.45 2.16 3.68
N CYS A 233 -9.80 1.29 2.74
CA CYS A 233 -8.95 0.29 2.13
C CYS A 233 -9.36 0.03 0.67
N GLY A 234 -8.61 -0.83 -0.03
CA GLY A 234 -8.86 -1.17 -1.43
C GLY A 234 -8.01 -0.38 -2.42
N PRO A 235 -8.26 -0.51 -3.73
CA PRO A 235 -7.38 0.02 -4.78
C PRO A 235 -6.97 1.48 -4.60
N ALA A 236 -7.89 2.33 -4.15
CA ALA A 236 -7.65 3.75 -3.96
C ALA A 236 -6.55 4.08 -2.93
N VAL A 237 -6.22 3.16 -2.01
CA VAL A 237 -5.16 3.41 -1.01
C VAL A 237 -3.76 3.03 -1.51
N LYS A 238 -3.66 2.30 -2.62
CA LYS A 238 -2.38 1.80 -3.16
C LYS A 238 -1.32 2.89 -3.32
N PRO A 239 -1.60 4.08 -3.91
CA PRO A 239 -0.57 5.11 -4.08
C PRO A 239 0.01 5.60 -2.75
N ILE A 240 -0.81 5.67 -1.69
CA ILE A 240 -0.40 6.08 -0.35
C ILE A 240 0.47 5.00 0.28
N ALA A 241 0.08 3.74 0.16
CA ALA A 241 0.82 2.60 0.66
C ALA A 241 2.19 2.46 -0.02
N LEU A 242 2.27 2.58 -1.35
CA LEU A 242 3.53 2.53 -2.09
C LEU A 242 4.49 3.64 -1.66
N ASN A 243 3.98 4.87 -1.47
CA ASN A 243 4.78 5.98 -0.95
C ASN A 243 5.37 5.66 0.43
N MET A 244 4.55 5.16 1.35
CA MET A 244 5.01 4.84 2.71
C MET A 244 6.00 3.67 2.75
N VAL A 245 5.81 2.66 1.91
CA VAL A 245 6.79 1.57 1.74
C VAL A 245 8.12 2.12 1.24
N ALA A 246 8.09 2.98 0.22
CA ALA A 246 9.29 3.60 -0.32
C ALA A 246 10.02 4.49 0.69
N GLU A 247 9.28 5.27 1.49
CA GLU A 247 9.85 6.12 2.55
C GLU A 247 10.61 5.30 3.60
N ILE A 248 10.08 4.16 4.04
CA ILE A 248 10.79 3.29 4.98
C ILE A 248 11.98 2.61 4.27
N ALA A 249 11.77 2.07 3.08
CA ALA A 249 12.82 1.33 2.38
C ALA A 249 14.05 2.20 2.05
N ARG A 250 13.85 3.49 1.77
CA ARG A 250 14.92 4.45 1.45
C ARG A 250 15.48 5.20 2.67
N ASP A 251 14.83 5.10 3.83
CA ASP A 251 15.26 5.79 5.04
C ASP A 251 16.53 5.15 5.63
N PRO A 252 17.63 5.90 5.80
CA PRO A 252 18.89 5.35 6.34
C PRO A 252 18.74 4.67 7.70
N GLU A 253 17.87 5.19 8.58
CA GLU A 253 17.66 4.64 9.93
C GLU A 253 16.83 3.36 9.93
N THR A 254 16.11 3.04 8.85
CA THR A 254 15.37 1.79 8.67
C THR A 254 15.94 0.93 7.53
N HIS A 255 17.11 1.28 7.01
CA HIS A 255 17.79 0.49 5.98
C HIS A 255 17.96 -0.98 6.40
N GLY A 256 17.51 -1.87 5.52
CA GLY A 256 17.52 -3.32 5.73
C GLY A 256 16.39 -3.87 6.60
N LEU A 257 15.48 -3.02 7.11
CA LEU A 257 14.29 -3.46 7.84
C LEU A 257 13.31 -4.15 6.86
N PRO A 258 12.98 -5.44 7.03
CA PRO A 258 12.05 -6.14 6.15
C PRO A 258 10.64 -5.55 6.20
N ILE A 259 10.00 -5.46 5.04
CA ILE A 259 8.67 -4.85 4.87
C ILE A 259 7.68 -5.87 4.30
N SER A 260 6.52 -6.03 4.95
CA SER A 260 5.35 -6.73 4.41
C SER A 260 4.37 -5.69 3.87
N GLY A 261 4.21 -5.60 2.55
CA GLY A 261 3.43 -4.55 1.89
C GLY A 261 1.92 -4.83 1.92
N ILE A 262 1.11 -3.83 2.25
CA ILE A 262 -0.35 -3.94 2.40
C ILE A 262 -1.01 -2.65 1.88
N GLY A 263 -2.10 -2.78 1.14
CA GLY A 263 -2.94 -1.64 0.75
C GLY A 263 -3.21 -1.59 -0.75
N GLY A 264 -4.42 -1.99 -1.14
CA GLY A 264 -4.87 -1.87 -2.54
C GLY A 264 -4.22 -2.85 -3.53
N VAL A 265 -3.55 -3.90 -3.06
CA VAL A 265 -3.08 -5.00 -3.93
C VAL A 265 -4.29 -5.76 -4.46
N THR A 266 -4.47 -5.76 -5.79
CA THR A 266 -5.54 -6.47 -6.48
C THR A 266 -5.07 -7.39 -7.60
N THR A 267 -3.85 -7.16 -8.10
CA THR A 267 -3.26 -7.91 -9.21
C THR A 267 -1.83 -8.32 -8.90
N TRP A 268 -1.25 -9.19 -9.73
CA TRP A 268 0.17 -9.52 -9.68
C TRP A 268 1.06 -8.28 -9.88
N ARG A 269 0.64 -7.33 -10.72
CA ARG A 269 1.40 -6.12 -11.02
C ARG A 269 1.50 -5.22 -9.80
N ASP A 270 0.40 -5.06 -9.08
CA ASP A 270 0.40 -4.32 -7.81
C ASP A 270 1.41 -4.95 -6.84
N ALA A 271 1.43 -6.28 -6.72
CA ALA A 271 2.37 -6.97 -5.85
C ALA A 271 3.83 -6.78 -6.27
N ALA A 272 4.12 -6.86 -7.58
CA ALA A 272 5.44 -6.61 -8.12
C ALA A 272 5.91 -5.17 -7.86
N GLU A 273 5.02 -4.17 -7.91
CA GLU A 273 5.34 -2.78 -7.57
C GLU A 273 5.68 -2.62 -6.09
N PHE A 274 4.91 -3.23 -5.18
CA PHE A 274 5.24 -3.24 -3.75
C PHE A 274 6.61 -3.89 -3.49
N MET A 275 6.88 -5.03 -4.14
CA MET A 275 8.18 -5.70 -4.00
C MET A 275 9.31 -4.85 -4.54
N ALA A 276 9.16 -4.28 -5.74
CA ALA A 276 10.16 -3.40 -6.33
C ALA A 276 10.49 -2.20 -5.42
N LEU A 277 9.51 -1.70 -4.66
CA LEU A 277 9.71 -0.62 -3.67
C LEU A 277 10.23 -1.09 -2.30
N GLY A 278 10.55 -2.37 -2.13
CA GLY A 278 11.23 -2.89 -0.95
C GLY A 278 10.44 -3.89 -0.11
N ALA A 279 9.20 -4.22 -0.49
CA ALA A 279 8.46 -5.27 0.21
C ALA A 279 9.06 -6.67 -0.07
N GLY A 280 9.14 -7.51 0.96
CA GLY A 280 9.54 -8.92 0.85
C GLY A 280 8.36 -9.87 0.61
N ASN A 281 7.15 -9.44 0.95
CA ASN A 281 5.89 -10.11 0.59
C ASN A 281 4.75 -9.08 0.56
N VAL A 282 3.54 -9.53 0.21
CA VAL A 282 2.35 -8.67 0.25
C VAL A 282 1.19 -9.31 1.00
N GLN A 283 0.47 -8.51 1.78
CA GLN A 283 -0.80 -8.90 2.37
C GLN A 283 -1.98 -8.31 1.59
N VAL A 284 -3.03 -9.11 1.42
CA VAL A 284 -4.19 -8.80 0.57
C VAL A 284 -5.48 -8.97 1.38
N CYS A 285 -6.40 -8.01 1.26
CA CYS A 285 -7.68 -8.03 1.96
C CYS A 285 -8.85 -7.78 1.00
N THR A 286 -8.98 -6.53 0.54
CA THR A 286 -10.12 -6.08 -0.27
C THR A 286 -10.31 -6.94 -1.52
N ALA A 287 -9.23 -7.31 -2.22
CA ALA A 287 -9.33 -8.15 -3.41
C ALA A 287 -9.94 -9.53 -3.12
N ALA A 288 -9.55 -10.16 -2.00
CA ALA A 288 -10.14 -11.44 -1.58
C ALA A 288 -11.61 -11.29 -1.15
N MET A 289 -11.97 -10.16 -0.53
CA MET A 289 -13.37 -9.84 -0.17
C MET A 289 -14.24 -9.58 -1.40
N THR A 290 -13.69 -8.97 -2.45
CA THR A 290 -14.43 -8.59 -3.66
C THR A 290 -14.53 -9.73 -4.67
N TYR A 291 -13.45 -10.50 -4.86
CA TYR A 291 -13.33 -11.49 -5.94
C TYR A 291 -13.22 -12.93 -5.44
N GLY A 292 -13.20 -13.14 -4.12
CA GLY A 292 -13.05 -14.45 -3.49
C GLY A 292 -11.62 -14.97 -3.49
N PHE A 293 -11.38 -16.09 -2.79
CA PHE A 293 -10.02 -16.61 -2.56
C PHE A 293 -9.28 -17.06 -3.82
N LYS A 294 -9.98 -17.38 -4.92
CA LYS A 294 -9.35 -17.84 -6.16
C LYS A 294 -8.56 -16.76 -6.90
N ILE A 295 -8.74 -15.48 -6.57
CA ILE A 295 -7.97 -14.38 -7.17
C ILE A 295 -6.46 -14.58 -7.04
N VAL A 296 -6.01 -15.27 -5.98
CA VAL A 296 -4.59 -15.57 -5.78
C VAL A 296 -3.97 -16.39 -6.91
N GLN A 297 -4.76 -17.18 -7.64
CA GLN A 297 -4.27 -18.00 -8.75
C GLN A 297 -3.80 -17.13 -9.92
N GLU A 298 -4.56 -16.09 -10.25
CA GLU A 298 -4.17 -15.10 -11.26
C GLU A 298 -2.98 -14.26 -10.78
N MET A 299 -2.92 -13.95 -9.48
CA MET A 299 -1.80 -13.21 -8.89
C MET A 299 -0.49 -14.03 -8.95
N ILE A 300 -0.54 -15.32 -8.63
CA ILE A 300 0.58 -16.26 -8.71
C ILE A 300 1.03 -16.42 -10.16
N THR A 301 0.10 -16.76 -11.06
CA THR A 301 0.40 -17.01 -12.47
C THR A 301 1.00 -15.77 -13.13
N GLY A 302 0.35 -14.61 -12.98
CA GLY A 302 0.81 -13.38 -13.59
C GLY A 302 2.16 -12.89 -13.04
N LEU A 303 2.44 -13.10 -11.75
CA LEU A 303 3.76 -12.76 -11.18
C LEU A 303 4.83 -13.69 -11.75
N SER A 304 4.59 -15.00 -11.79
CA SER A 304 5.53 -15.98 -12.35
C SER A 304 5.81 -15.70 -13.82
N ASP A 305 4.77 -15.50 -14.63
CA ASP A 305 4.89 -15.28 -16.07
C ASP A 305 5.68 -14.01 -16.38
N TRP A 306 5.40 -12.92 -15.65
CA TRP A 306 6.15 -11.68 -15.79
C TRP A 306 7.62 -11.84 -15.36
N MET A 307 7.88 -12.55 -14.26
CA MET A 307 9.25 -12.83 -13.81
C MET A 307 10.02 -13.67 -14.84
N ASP A 308 9.44 -14.76 -15.34
CA ASP A 308 10.04 -15.60 -16.38
C ASP A 308 10.31 -14.78 -17.65
N ALA A 309 9.34 -13.96 -18.11
CA ALA A 309 9.48 -13.12 -19.30
C ALA A 309 10.56 -12.03 -19.16
N LYS A 310 10.87 -11.60 -17.93
CA LYS A 310 11.93 -10.62 -17.63
C LYS A 310 13.25 -11.25 -17.17
N GLY A 311 13.31 -12.58 -17.07
CA GLY A 311 14.50 -13.30 -16.63
C GLY A 311 14.77 -13.20 -15.12
N HIS A 312 13.76 -12.95 -14.30
CA HIS A 312 13.83 -12.98 -12.84
C HIS A 312 13.59 -14.40 -12.34
N ARG A 313 14.53 -14.94 -11.54
CA ARG A 313 14.52 -16.31 -11.04
C ARG A 313 13.88 -16.42 -9.67
N THR A 314 14.11 -15.47 -8.77
CA THR A 314 13.58 -15.46 -7.40
C THR A 314 12.96 -14.10 -7.07
N LEU A 315 12.18 -14.03 -5.98
CA LEU A 315 11.63 -12.76 -5.49
C LEU A 315 12.72 -11.73 -5.15
N ASP A 316 13.89 -12.18 -4.71
CA ASP A 316 15.04 -11.31 -4.41
C ASP A 316 15.55 -10.56 -5.66
N ASP A 317 15.34 -11.10 -6.87
CA ASP A 317 15.71 -10.45 -8.13
C ASP A 317 14.86 -9.21 -8.46
N ILE A 318 13.77 -8.98 -7.72
CA ILE A 318 12.87 -7.84 -7.93
C ILE A 318 12.74 -6.97 -6.68
N SER A 319 12.84 -7.54 -5.48
CA SER A 319 12.65 -6.81 -4.23
C SER A 319 13.64 -5.66 -4.08
N GLY A 320 13.12 -4.46 -3.82
CA GLY A 320 13.91 -3.25 -3.58
C GLY A 320 14.54 -2.60 -4.82
N ARG A 321 14.37 -3.16 -6.03
CA ARG A 321 15.03 -2.63 -7.24
C ARG A 321 14.64 -1.22 -7.64
N ALA A 322 13.47 -0.76 -7.25
CA ALA A 322 13.02 0.61 -7.48
C ALA A 322 13.47 1.59 -6.38
N VAL A 323 13.91 1.11 -5.20
CA VAL A 323 14.27 1.96 -4.06
C VAL A 323 15.35 3.00 -4.41
N PRO A 324 16.45 2.67 -5.12
CA PRO A 324 17.45 3.66 -5.52
C PRO A 324 16.94 4.73 -6.48
N ASN A 325 15.81 4.50 -7.15
CA ASN A 325 15.20 5.43 -8.10
C ASN A 325 14.17 6.35 -7.42
N VAL A 326 13.88 6.17 -6.13
CA VAL A 326 13.01 7.06 -5.35
C VAL A 326 13.86 8.14 -4.71
N THR A 327 13.63 9.39 -5.08
CA THR A 327 14.40 10.54 -4.59
C THR A 327 13.49 11.71 -4.24
N ASP A 328 14.01 12.65 -3.48
CA ASP A 328 13.31 13.90 -3.21
C ASP A 328 13.26 14.76 -4.47
N TRP A 329 12.18 15.53 -4.62
CA TRP A 329 11.93 16.37 -5.79
C TRP A 329 13.15 17.25 -6.17
N GLN A 330 13.86 17.78 -5.17
CA GLN A 330 15.00 18.67 -5.39
C GLN A 330 16.18 18.02 -6.15
N TYR A 331 16.20 16.69 -6.26
CA TYR A 331 17.22 15.92 -6.96
C TYR A 331 16.75 15.41 -8.34
N LEU A 332 15.53 15.72 -8.76
CA LEU A 332 15.07 15.40 -10.11
C LEU A 332 15.85 16.23 -11.15
N ASN A 333 16.12 15.61 -12.30
CA ASN A 333 16.88 16.25 -13.37
C ASN A 333 16.03 17.32 -14.06
N LEU A 334 16.31 18.60 -13.79
CA LEU A 334 15.63 19.75 -14.38
C LEU A 334 15.94 19.93 -15.87
N ASN A 335 17.03 19.33 -16.36
CA ASN A 335 17.41 19.36 -17.78
C ASN A 335 16.77 18.21 -18.59
N TYR A 336 16.01 17.32 -17.94
CA TYR A 336 15.28 16.27 -18.66
C TYR A 336 13.98 16.84 -19.23
N ILE A 337 13.99 17.19 -20.52
CA ILE A 337 12.85 17.83 -21.19
C ILE A 337 12.07 16.80 -22.02
N THR A 338 10.75 16.81 -21.85
CA THR A 338 9.83 16.02 -22.67
C THR A 338 8.71 16.90 -23.23
N LYS A 339 8.14 16.49 -24.36
CA LYS A 339 7.00 17.13 -25.00
C LYS A 339 5.90 16.10 -25.23
N ALA A 340 4.65 16.50 -25.05
CA ALA A 340 3.54 15.65 -25.42
C ALA A 340 3.49 15.53 -26.95
N LYS A 341 3.10 14.36 -27.45
CA LYS A 341 2.79 14.14 -28.86
C LYS A 341 1.48 13.38 -28.96
N ILE A 342 0.61 13.85 -29.85
CA ILE A 342 -0.70 13.24 -30.12
C ILE A 342 -0.60 12.45 -31.41
N ASP A 343 -0.86 11.15 -31.33
CA ASP A 343 -1.08 10.30 -32.50
C ASP A 343 -2.45 10.64 -33.11
N GLN A 344 -2.43 11.23 -34.30
CA GLN A 344 -3.63 11.66 -35.00
C GLN A 344 -4.47 10.50 -35.54
N ASP A 345 -3.87 9.33 -35.76
CA ASP A 345 -4.57 8.13 -36.24
C ASP A 345 -5.32 7.46 -35.08
N ALA A 346 -4.74 7.50 -33.86
CA ALA A 346 -5.41 7.02 -32.65
C ALA A 346 -6.43 8.02 -32.06
N CYS A 347 -6.33 9.31 -32.43
CA CYS A 347 -7.13 10.38 -31.85
C CYS A 347 -8.61 10.28 -32.23
N ILE A 348 -9.46 10.02 -31.22
CA ILE A 348 -10.93 10.01 -31.38
C ILE A 348 -11.57 11.41 -31.34
N LYS A 349 -10.75 12.47 -31.37
CA LYS A 349 -11.16 13.89 -31.37
C LYS A 349 -12.11 14.27 -30.23
N CYS A 350 -11.98 13.67 -29.05
CA CYS A 350 -12.87 13.96 -27.91
C CYS A 350 -12.60 15.34 -27.28
N GLY A 351 -11.37 15.86 -27.40
CA GLY A 351 -10.95 17.18 -26.90
C GLY A 351 -10.60 17.28 -25.41
N ARG A 352 -10.59 16.16 -24.67
CA ARG A 352 -10.20 16.17 -23.24
C ARG A 352 -8.79 16.70 -23.02
N CYS A 353 -7.85 16.36 -23.91
CA CYS A 353 -6.48 16.85 -23.85
C CYS A 353 -6.41 18.38 -23.96
N HIS A 354 -7.13 18.96 -24.92
CA HIS A 354 -7.24 20.42 -25.07
C HIS A 354 -7.90 21.04 -23.84
N ILE A 355 -9.08 20.59 -23.42
CA ILE A 355 -9.79 21.15 -22.25
C ILE A 355 -8.89 21.12 -21.00
N ALA A 356 -8.22 20.00 -20.73
CA ALA A 356 -7.32 19.90 -19.59
C ALA A 356 -6.14 20.89 -19.71
N CYS A 357 -5.60 21.07 -20.91
CA CYS A 357 -4.48 21.99 -21.11
C CYS A 357 -4.93 23.47 -21.08
N GLU A 358 -6.05 23.77 -21.71
CA GLU A 358 -6.62 25.11 -21.90
C GLU A 358 -7.15 25.68 -20.60
N ASP A 359 -8.04 24.96 -19.92
CA ASP A 359 -8.77 25.51 -18.78
C ASP A 359 -7.96 25.44 -17.47
N THR A 360 -6.96 24.55 -17.38
CA THR A 360 -6.33 24.20 -16.09
C THR A 360 -4.81 24.10 -16.12
N SER A 361 -4.14 24.40 -17.25
CA SER A 361 -2.68 24.24 -17.34
C SER A 361 -1.98 25.33 -18.16
N HIS A 362 -1.70 25.09 -19.44
CA HIS A 362 -0.67 25.82 -20.21
C HIS A 362 -1.10 26.21 -21.64
N GLN A 363 -2.37 26.03 -22.03
CA GLN A 363 -2.90 26.45 -23.34
C GLN A 363 -2.06 25.96 -24.54
N ALA A 364 -1.46 24.77 -24.40
CA ALA A 364 -0.44 24.24 -25.30
C ALA A 364 -0.96 23.18 -26.28
N ILE A 365 -2.29 23.08 -26.47
CA ILE A 365 -2.90 22.14 -27.40
C ILE A 365 -3.98 22.88 -28.18
N THR A 366 -3.92 22.84 -29.51
CA THR A 366 -4.91 23.50 -30.37
C THR A 366 -6.30 22.87 -30.22
N GLN A 367 -7.37 23.66 -30.40
CA GLN A 367 -8.73 23.13 -30.54
C GLN A 367 -9.12 22.92 -32.02
N LEU A 368 -8.61 23.81 -32.87
CA LEU A 368 -8.89 23.89 -34.29
C LEU A 368 -7.58 24.10 -35.04
N VAL A 369 -7.44 23.43 -36.19
CA VAL A 369 -6.41 23.71 -37.19
C VAL A 369 -7.12 23.90 -38.52
N ASN A 370 -6.87 25.03 -39.18
CA ASN A 370 -7.56 25.41 -40.44
C ASN A 370 -9.10 25.35 -40.34
N GLY A 371 -9.66 25.76 -39.18
CA GLY A 371 -11.10 25.75 -38.93
C GLY A 371 -11.72 24.37 -38.67
N VAL A 372 -10.91 23.31 -38.64
CA VAL A 372 -11.36 21.94 -38.39
C VAL A 372 -10.90 21.49 -37.02
N ARG A 373 -11.77 20.76 -36.30
CA ARG A 373 -11.45 20.16 -35.00
C ARG A 373 -10.24 19.24 -35.11
N HIS A 374 -9.16 19.69 -34.51
CA HIS A 374 -7.84 19.08 -34.61
C HIS A 374 -7.04 19.47 -33.37
N PHE A 375 -6.33 18.50 -32.79
CA PHE A 375 -5.62 18.65 -31.54
C PHE A 375 -4.15 18.38 -31.79
N GLU A 376 -3.35 19.43 -31.86
CA GLU A 376 -1.90 19.41 -32.01
C GLU A 376 -1.25 20.07 -30.80
N VAL A 377 -0.11 19.55 -30.37
CA VAL A 377 0.67 20.17 -29.31
C VAL A 377 1.42 21.36 -29.88
N ILE A 378 1.23 22.53 -29.26
CA ILE A 378 1.98 23.75 -29.55
C ILE A 378 3.29 23.64 -28.77
N GLU A 379 4.37 23.25 -29.46
CA GLU A 379 5.65 22.91 -28.83
C GLU A 379 6.26 24.09 -28.06
N GLU A 380 6.00 25.30 -28.55
CA GLU A 380 6.39 26.59 -27.98
C GLU A 380 5.74 26.84 -26.61
N GLU A 381 4.59 26.26 -26.32
CA GLU A 381 3.88 26.44 -25.04
C GLU A 381 3.96 25.20 -24.14
N CYS A 382 4.18 24.01 -24.73
CA CYS A 382 4.14 22.75 -24.00
C CYS A 382 5.28 22.66 -22.97
N VAL A 383 4.95 22.60 -21.68
CA VAL A 383 5.93 22.42 -20.60
C VAL A 383 6.24 20.95 -20.28
N GLY A 384 5.54 20.01 -20.91
CA GLY A 384 5.70 18.58 -20.66
C GLY A 384 5.09 18.07 -19.35
N CYS A 385 4.02 18.69 -18.84
CA CYS A 385 3.42 18.34 -17.54
C CYS A 385 2.72 16.96 -17.48
N ASN A 386 2.56 16.27 -18.62
CA ASN A 386 1.92 14.95 -18.73
C ASN A 386 0.41 14.89 -18.39
N LEU A 387 -0.27 16.00 -18.11
CA LEU A 387 -1.70 15.98 -17.78
C LEU A 387 -2.57 15.45 -18.93
N CYS A 388 -2.30 15.90 -20.16
CA CYS A 388 -3.05 15.51 -21.36
C CYS A 388 -3.00 14.00 -21.62
N VAL A 389 -1.86 13.35 -21.35
CA VAL A 389 -1.68 11.90 -21.44
C VAL A 389 -2.59 11.19 -20.44
N ASN A 390 -2.59 11.63 -19.18
CA ASN A 390 -3.34 10.98 -18.10
C ASN A 390 -4.87 11.10 -18.24
N VAL A 391 -5.38 12.14 -18.92
CA VAL A 391 -6.83 12.33 -19.13
C VAL A 391 -7.33 11.76 -20.47
N CYS A 392 -6.42 11.36 -21.36
CA CYS A 392 -6.78 10.78 -22.64
C CYS A 392 -7.48 9.43 -22.42
N PRO A 393 -8.67 9.20 -22.99
CA PRO A 393 -9.39 7.93 -22.82
C PRO A 393 -8.89 6.83 -23.77
N VAL A 394 -7.92 7.12 -24.64
CA VAL A 394 -7.36 6.16 -25.60
C VAL A 394 -5.93 5.88 -25.18
N ASP A 395 -5.66 4.64 -24.78
CA ASP A 395 -4.33 4.19 -24.38
C ASP A 395 -3.29 4.51 -25.45
N ASN A 396 -2.17 5.10 -25.04
CA ASN A 396 -1.04 5.48 -25.90
C ASN A 396 -1.36 6.45 -27.05
N CYS A 397 -2.55 7.04 -27.13
CA CYS A 397 -2.85 8.08 -28.13
C CYS A 397 -2.01 9.35 -27.91
N ILE A 398 -1.62 9.62 -26.67
CA ILE A 398 -0.70 10.72 -26.35
C ILE A 398 0.48 10.13 -25.59
N THR A 399 1.69 10.47 -26.01
CA THR A 399 2.94 10.02 -25.38
C THR A 399 3.83 11.20 -25.01
N MET A 400 4.73 11.02 -24.05
CA MET A 400 5.79 11.98 -23.74
C MET A 400 7.05 11.60 -24.52
N GLU A 401 7.46 12.44 -25.47
CA GLU A 401 8.71 12.27 -26.23
C GLU A 401 9.82 13.11 -25.58
N THR A 402 10.95 12.46 -25.29
CA THR A 402 12.14 13.14 -24.75
C THR A 402 12.85 13.91 -25.86
N LEU A 403 13.15 15.19 -25.60
CA LEU A 403 13.98 15.97 -26.51
C LEU A 403 15.46 15.55 -26.33
N PRO A 404 16.16 15.12 -27.39
CA PRO A 404 17.58 14.78 -27.30
C PRO A 404 18.43 15.99 -26.90
N ALA A 405 19.54 15.76 -26.21
CA ALA A 405 20.50 16.80 -25.87
C ALA A 405 20.95 17.60 -27.11
N GLY A 406 21.09 18.92 -26.97
CA GLY A 406 21.39 19.84 -28.06
C GLY A 406 20.19 20.24 -28.92
N THR A 407 19.06 19.53 -28.84
CA THR A 407 17.83 19.93 -29.54
C THR A 407 17.29 21.22 -28.95
N LEU A 408 16.84 22.15 -29.81
CA LEU A 408 16.22 23.39 -29.37
C LEU A 408 14.86 23.10 -28.70
N ASP A 409 14.72 23.38 -27.40
CA ASP A 409 13.41 23.45 -26.76
C ASP A 409 12.74 24.76 -27.19
N ARG A 410 11.77 24.67 -28.09
CA ARG A 410 11.08 25.84 -28.65
C ARG A 410 10.41 26.73 -27.60
N ARG A 411 10.02 26.17 -26.46
CA ARG A 411 9.42 26.93 -25.36
C ARG A 411 10.40 27.86 -24.68
N THR A 412 11.62 27.40 -24.45
CA THR A 412 12.65 28.20 -23.76
C THR A 412 13.56 28.95 -24.73
N GLY A 413 13.54 28.59 -26.02
CA GLY A 413 14.47 29.11 -27.03
C GLY A 413 15.91 28.67 -26.80
N LYS A 414 16.14 27.62 -26.00
CA LYS A 414 17.47 27.13 -25.61
C LYS A 414 17.66 25.67 -26.02
N PRO A 415 18.89 25.25 -26.37
CA PRO A 415 19.20 23.84 -26.55
C PRO A 415 19.08 23.09 -25.22
N VAL A 416 18.62 21.85 -25.26
CA VAL A 416 18.58 20.94 -24.10
C VAL A 416 20.01 20.66 -23.65
N ASP A 417 20.31 20.98 -22.39
CA ASP A 417 21.62 20.73 -21.78
C ASP A 417 21.81 19.22 -21.53
N PRO A 418 22.90 18.60 -22.03
CA PRO A 418 23.18 17.18 -21.80
C PRO A 418 23.51 16.86 -20.33
N ASN A 419 23.92 17.86 -19.54
CA ASN A 419 24.39 17.64 -18.19
C ASN A 419 23.23 17.57 -17.19
N TYR A 420 23.38 16.74 -16.17
CA TYR A 420 22.44 16.70 -15.06
C TYR A 420 22.47 18.02 -14.27
N ALA A 421 21.30 18.60 -14.04
CA ALA A 421 21.12 19.71 -13.12
C ALA A 421 19.86 19.49 -12.29
N ASN A 422 19.85 19.96 -11.04
CA ASN A 422 18.71 19.79 -10.14
C ASN A 422 18.44 21.08 -9.35
N TRP A 423 17.41 21.08 -8.51
CA TRP A 423 17.01 22.29 -7.79
C TRP A 423 18.07 22.79 -6.80
N THR A 424 18.88 21.90 -6.22
CA THR A 424 19.85 22.26 -5.17
C THR A 424 20.98 23.18 -5.66
N THR A 425 21.23 23.21 -6.97
CA THR A 425 22.23 24.07 -7.61
C THR A 425 21.61 25.08 -8.58
N HIS A 426 20.28 25.10 -8.72
CA HIS A 426 19.60 25.97 -9.67
C HIS A 426 19.74 27.45 -9.25
N PRO A 427 20.03 28.39 -10.15
CA PRO A 427 20.27 29.81 -9.80
C PRO A 427 19.11 30.49 -9.07
N ASN A 428 17.88 30.03 -9.29
CA ASN A 428 16.67 30.55 -8.62
C ASN A 428 16.41 29.93 -7.24
N ASN A 429 17.20 28.94 -6.80
CA ASN A 429 17.06 28.39 -5.46
C ASN A 429 17.77 29.32 -4.46
N PRO A 430 17.04 29.98 -3.54
CA PRO A 430 17.65 30.87 -2.55
C PRO A 430 18.58 30.14 -1.56
N MET A 431 18.43 28.82 -1.47
CA MET A 431 19.28 27.92 -0.69
C MET A 431 20.27 27.15 -1.58
N ALA A 432 20.52 27.62 -2.81
CA ALA A 432 21.44 26.98 -3.72
C ALA A 432 22.79 26.78 -3.02
N ARG A 433 23.24 25.53 -2.96
CA ARG A 433 24.58 25.23 -2.47
C ARG A 433 25.53 25.58 -3.60
N GLN A 434 26.44 26.53 -3.40
CA GLN A 434 27.58 26.66 -4.30
C GLN A 434 28.28 25.30 -4.31
N ALA A 435 28.50 24.73 -5.50
CA ALA A 435 29.30 23.51 -5.62
C ALA A 435 30.63 23.77 -4.89
N ALA A 436 31.00 22.91 -3.95
CA ALA A 436 32.35 22.97 -3.39
C ALA A 436 33.33 22.75 -4.56
N GLU A 437 34.23 23.71 -4.79
CA GLU A 437 35.30 23.63 -5.78
C GLU A 437 36.22 22.42 -5.56
#